data_AF-A0A6G9Y7E6-F1
#
_entry.id   AF-A0A6G9Y7E6-F1
#
_cell.length_a   1.000
_cell.length_b   1.000
_cell.length_c   1.000
_cell.angle_alpha   90.00
_cell.angle_beta   90.00
_cell.angle_gamma   90.00
#
_symmetry.space_group_name_H-M   'P 1'
#
loop_
_entity.id
_entity.type
_entity.pdbx_description
1 polymer ?
#
loop_
_entity_poly.entity_id
_entity_poly.type
_entity_poly.pdbx_seq_one_letter_code
_entity_poly.pdbx_strand_id
1 'polypeptide(L)'
;MTTVAVRPMPRVAAPKRPRWETPERLRILTIASVAVTVVLALVVAAYARTTRDDIAAIGHRTGPAVTATADLGFAFADMDAQLANVLLAGADPNLAGVRDTALKTFEQRRRQVDADLQQATTVAGANADSIRSLLDQFGRYQALAANTLQLNDIDKAPAGRPSARTLQSYRDATDSVRNMLTIARQLTESNGNVLQHDYRHSRSATTAARIWSVLLGMLALALLIWLQALLRLRHRRRVNPALAAASLLVVALMVGGFAANAAAAQRLRVAKEDAFDSLIALRLAHSDSSDANAYESRYLLDPQRTQMYESGFLASSEQLAQLGAHTVPEYNAWLDQALASYQTDKKVTFSGFLGAEAGNVTFPGERAAVDTMLTTYQTYQHDDLQIRSKANDLPAAIAFDTGTAPGTSNYDFNQFDKALGSVIDINQHAFDAAIADSEDDLGGWTAWLPYGAAALVAVLALLGIRPRLAEYR
;
A
#
# COMPACT_ATOMS: atom_id res chain seq x y z
N MET A 1 22.22 -102.80 -31.60
CA MET A 1 22.79 -101.48 -31.93
C MET A 1 21.77 -100.74 -32.77
N THR A 2 21.07 -99.78 -32.18
CA THR A 2 20.02 -98.99 -32.85
C THR A 2 20.19 -97.55 -32.39
N THR A 3 20.68 -96.71 -33.30
CA THR A 3 20.97 -95.29 -33.09
C THR A 3 19.67 -94.49 -33.15
N VAL A 4 19.31 -93.82 -32.05
CA VAL A 4 18.18 -92.88 -32.00
C VAL A 4 18.68 -91.49 -32.38
N ALA A 5 18.13 -90.93 -33.46
CA ALA A 5 18.44 -89.58 -33.93
C ALA A 5 17.66 -88.53 -33.14
N VAL A 6 18.37 -87.60 -32.50
CA VAL A 6 17.79 -86.46 -31.79
C VAL A 6 17.48 -85.34 -32.80
N ARG A 7 16.21 -84.93 -32.90
CA ARG A 7 15.78 -83.75 -33.68
C ARG A 7 16.18 -82.45 -32.97
N PRO A 8 16.74 -81.44 -33.67
CA PRO A 8 17.01 -80.13 -33.07
C PRO A 8 15.71 -79.32 -32.89
N MET A 9 15.55 -78.69 -31.72
CA MET A 9 14.44 -77.75 -31.45
C MET A 9 14.60 -76.44 -32.22
N PRO A 10 13.50 -75.78 -32.63
CA PRO A 10 13.54 -74.49 -33.32
C PRO A 10 14.01 -73.38 -32.37
N ARG A 11 15.01 -72.61 -32.80
CA ARG A 11 15.47 -71.39 -32.11
C ARG A 11 14.36 -70.33 -32.15
N VAL A 12 13.87 -69.94 -30.98
CA VAL A 12 13.00 -68.77 -30.82
C VAL A 12 13.79 -67.51 -31.20
N ALA A 13 13.32 -66.79 -32.22
CA ALA A 13 13.92 -65.54 -32.65
C ALA A 13 13.74 -64.46 -31.58
N ALA A 14 14.85 -63.91 -31.08
CA ALA A 14 14.83 -62.80 -30.14
C ALA A 14 14.19 -61.55 -30.79
N PRO A 15 13.39 -60.76 -30.05
CA PRO A 15 12.74 -59.57 -30.59
C PRO A 15 13.78 -58.53 -31.03
N LYS A 16 13.74 -58.14 -32.31
CA LYS A 16 14.57 -57.06 -32.86
C LYS A 16 14.18 -55.73 -32.18
N ARG A 17 15.05 -55.22 -31.31
CA ARG A 17 14.93 -53.84 -30.80
C ARG A 17 15.00 -52.87 -31.99
N PRO A 18 14.10 -51.88 -32.11
CA PRO A 18 14.13 -50.93 -33.22
C PRO A 18 15.45 -50.16 -33.20
N ARG A 19 16.29 -50.37 -34.22
CA ARG A 19 17.50 -49.59 -34.46
C ARG A 19 17.09 -48.27 -35.09
N TRP A 20 16.83 -47.26 -34.25
CA TRP A 20 16.55 -45.92 -34.75
C TRP A 20 17.75 -45.42 -35.54
N GLU A 21 17.52 -44.99 -36.78
CA GLU A 21 18.57 -44.42 -37.60
C GLU A 21 18.99 -43.05 -37.02
N THR A 22 20.29 -42.79 -37.04
CA THR A 22 20.92 -41.59 -36.50
C THR A 22 20.22 -40.25 -36.83
N PRO A 23 19.73 -40.00 -38.07
CA PRO A 23 19.05 -38.75 -38.40
C PRO A 23 17.69 -38.57 -37.71
N GLU A 24 16.91 -39.63 -37.46
CA GLU A 24 15.63 -39.52 -36.74
C GLU A 24 15.83 -39.09 -35.29
N ARG A 25 16.82 -39.65 -34.60
CA ARG A 25 17.17 -39.26 -33.22
C ARG A 25 17.54 -37.79 -33.10
N LEU A 26 18.32 -37.28 -34.05
CA LEU A 26 18.71 -35.87 -34.07
C LEU A 26 17.50 -34.96 -34.28
N ARG A 27 16.59 -35.29 -35.21
CA ARG A 27 15.36 -34.52 -35.43
C ARG A 27 14.46 -34.50 -34.21
N ILE A 28 14.21 -35.67 -33.60
CA ILE A 28 13.35 -35.77 -32.40
C ILE A 28 13.94 -34.96 -31.23
N LEU A 29 15.24 -35.07 -30.97
CA LEU A 29 15.88 -34.30 -29.89
C LEU A 29 15.84 -32.78 -30.17
N THR A 30 15.97 -32.36 -31.42
CA THR A 30 15.85 -30.94 -31.80
C THR A 30 14.44 -30.42 -31.55
N ILE A 31 13.44 -31.16 -32.03
CA ILE A 31 12.03 -30.81 -31.88
C ILE A 31 11.69 -30.78 -30.39
N ALA A 32 12.14 -31.77 -29.61
CA ALA A 32 11.96 -31.80 -28.17
C ALA A 32 12.64 -30.61 -27.47
N SER A 33 13.89 -30.27 -27.82
CA SER A 33 14.58 -29.12 -27.21
C SER A 33 13.88 -27.80 -27.53
N VAL A 34 13.40 -27.63 -28.76
CA VAL A 34 12.67 -26.42 -29.17
C VAL A 34 11.31 -26.37 -28.47
N ALA A 35 10.57 -27.48 -28.43
CA ALA A 35 9.27 -27.56 -27.78
C ALA A 35 9.38 -27.25 -26.28
N VAL A 36 10.35 -27.83 -25.56
CA VAL A 36 10.56 -27.55 -24.14
C VAL A 36 10.94 -26.08 -23.92
N THR A 37 11.78 -25.48 -24.77
CA THR A 37 12.12 -24.05 -24.66
C THR A 37 10.91 -23.15 -24.92
N VAL A 38 10.04 -23.50 -25.88
CA VAL A 38 8.79 -22.76 -26.14
C VAL A 38 7.85 -22.86 -24.93
N VAL A 39 7.70 -24.05 -24.35
CA VAL A 39 6.89 -24.25 -23.13
C VAL A 39 7.48 -23.45 -21.96
N LEU A 40 8.80 -23.46 -21.77
CA LEU A 40 9.47 -22.63 -20.77
C LEU A 40 9.17 -21.14 -20.97
N ALA A 41 9.29 -20.63 -22.21
CA ALA A 41 8.99 -19.24 -22.51
C ALA A 41 7.52 -18.87 -22.24
N LEU A 42 6.58 -19.76 -22.58
CA LEU A 42 5.16 -19.58 -22.27
C LEU A 42 4.91 -19.53 -20.76
N VAL A 43 5.52 -20.43 -19.98
CA VAL A 43 5.41 -20.45 -18.52
C VAL A 43 5.98 -19.18 -17.90
N VAL A 44 7.19 -18.77 -18.31
CA VAL A 44 7.84 -17.55 -17.83
C VAL A 44 6.99 -16.32 -18.15
N ALA A 45 6.48 -16.20 -19.39
CA ALA A 45 5.67 -15.05 -19.80
C ALA A 45 4.31 -15.01 -19.09
N ALA A 46 3.62 -16.16 -18.97
CA ALA A 46 2.33 -16.24 -18.29
C ALA A 46 2.47 -15.83 -16.82
N TYR A 47 3.51 -16.32 -16.16
CA TYR A 47 3.78 -16.01 -14.76
C TYR A 47 4.18 -14.55 -14.54
N ALA A 48 5.02 -13.98 -15.41
CA ALA A 48 5.32 -12.55 -15.39
C ALA A 48 4.05 -11.69 -15.56
N ARG A 49 3.11 -12.11 -16.42
CA ARG A 49 1.82 -11.43 -16.60
C ARG A 49 0.97 -11.49 -15.35
N THR A 50 0.75 -12.68 -14.78
CA THR A 50 -0.04 -12.81 -13.55
C THR A 50 0.55 -11.98 -12.42
N THR A 51 1.86 -11.99 -12.26
CA THR A 51 2.54 -11.20 -11.23
C THR A 51 2.36 -9.70 -11.47
N ARG A 52 2.48 -9.25 -12.73
CA ARG A 52 2.25 -7.86 -13.10
C ARG A 52 0.79 -7.44 -12.88
N ASP A 53 -0.17 -8.27 -13.26
CA ASP A 53 -1.60 -8.01 -13.09
C ASP A 53 -1.98 -7.89 -11.61
N ASP A 54 -1.39 -8.75 -10.74
CA ASP A 54 -1.56 -8.68 -9.29
C ASP A 54 -0.98 -7.38 -8.71
N ILE A 55 0.22 -6.99 -9.14
CA ILE A 55 0.88 -5.73 -8.73
C ILE A 55 0.07 -4.51 -9.18
N ALA A 56 -0.39 -4.50 -10.43
CA ALA A 56 -1.24 -3.45 -10.97
C ALA A 56 -2.57 -3.36 -10.23
N ALA A 57 -3.14 -4.50 -9.82
CA ALA A 57 -4.34 -4.53 -8.99
C ALA A 57 -4.10 -3.87 -7.62
N ILE A 58 -2.98 -4.18 -6.97
CA ILE A 58 -2.58 -3.59 -5.69
C ILE A 58 -2.36 -2.09 -5.84
N GLY A 59 -1.59 -1.65 -6.83
CA GLY A 59 -1.22 -0.25 -7.00
C GLY A 59 -2.34 0.66 -7.50
N HIS A 60 -3.21 0.16 -8.39
CA HIS A 60 -4.20 1.01 -9.06
C HIS A 60 -5.63 0.82 -8.59
N ARG A 61 -5.93 -0.22 -7.81
CA ARG A 61 -7.28 -0.47 -7.27
C ARG A 61 -7.28 -0.55 -5.75
N THR A 62 -6.56 -1.53 -5.19
CA THR A 62 -6.66 -1.82 -3.76
C THR A 62 -5.99 -0.72 -2.91
N GLY A 63 -4.80 -0.27 -3.30
CA GLY A 63 -4.08 0.83 -2.64
C GLY A 63 -4.93 2.10 -2.55
N PRO A 64 -5.32 2.71 -3.69
CA PRO A 64 -6.15 3.92 -3.70
C PRO A 64 -7.50 3.78 -2.97
N ALA A 65 -8.08 2.58 -2.90
CA ALA A 65 -9.32 2.37 -2.16
C ALA A 65 -9.09 2.35 -0.64
N VAL A 66 -8.01 1.75 -0.16
CA VAL A 66 -7.63 1.78 1.26
C VAL A 66 -7.30 3.21 1.69
N THR A 67 -6.54 3.95 0.87
CA THR A 67 -6.20 5.35 1.14
C THR A 67 -7.47 6.20 1.24
N ALA A 68 -8.38 6.08 0.27
CA ALA A 68 -9.65 6.78 0.29
C ALA A 68 -10.47 6.47 1.56
N THR A 69 -10.53 5.21 2.00
CA THR A 69 -11.26 4.88 3.24
C THR A 69 -10.62 5.45 4.51
N ALA A 70 -9.31 5.64 4.52
CA ALA A 70 -8.62 6.30 5.63
C ALA A 70 -8.83 7.82 5.59
N ASP A 71 -8.78 8.41 4.39
CA ASP A 71 -9.01 9.85 4.16
C ASP A 71 -10.45 10.28 4.52
N LEU A 72 -11.43 9.37 4.43
CA LEU A 72 -12.79 9.59 4.94
C LEU A 72 -12.80 9.93 6.43
N GLY A 73 -12.03 9.20 7.25
CA GLY A 73 -11.97 9.45 8.69
C GLY A 73 -11.50 10.87 9.01
N PHE A 74 -10.41 11.28 8.35
CA PHE A 74 -9.89 12.63 8.41
C PHE A 74 -10.94 13.67 7.98
N ALA A 75 -11.54 13.50 6.81
CA ALA A 75 -12.47 14.48 6.28
C ALA A 75 -13.72 14.63 7.17
N PHE A 76 -14.24 13.55 7.77
CA PHE A 76 -15.33 13.64 8.73
C PHE A 76 -14.94 14.38 10.01
N ALA A 77 -13.76 14.07 10.57
CA ALA A 77 -13.26 14.71 11.78
C ALA A 77 -13.04 16.21 11.57
N ASP A 78 -12.38 16.59 10.47
CA ASP A 78 -12.12 17.99 10.15
C ASP A 78 -13.41 18.76 9.82
N MET A 79 -14.37 18.17 9.09
CA MET A 79 -15.68 18.81 8.91
C MET A 79 -16.34 19.16 10.25
N ASP A 80 -16.30 18.26 11.22
CA ASP A 80 -16.89 18.54 12.53
C ASP A 80 -16.08 19.58 13.33
N ALA A 81 -14.75 19.56 13.23
CA ALA A 81 -13.89 20.60 13.79
C ALA A 81 -14.23 21.98 13.23
N GLN A 82 -14.37 22.08 11.90
CA GLN A 82 -14.73 23.34 11.26
C GLN A 82 -16.14 23.81 11.62
N LEU A 83 -17.10 22.89 11.81
CA LEU A 83 -18.42 23.25 12.32
C LEU A 83 -18.34 23.83 13.74
N ALA A 84 -17.49 23.27 14.61
CA ALA A 84 -17.21 23.83 15.93
C ALA A 84 -16.62 25.24 15.84
N ASN A 85 -15.64 25.45 14.95
CA ASN A 85 -14.99 26.75 14.72
C ASN A 85 -15.97 27.83 14.24
N VAL A 86 -16.95 27.47 13.41
CA VAL A 86 -18.03 28.40 13.01
C VAL A 86 -18.85 28.85 14.22
N LEU A 87 -19.14 27.93 15.15
CA LEU A 87 -19.90 28.25 16.36
C LEU A 87 -19.05 29.01 17.40
N LEU A 88 -17.75 28.73 17.49
CA LEU A 88 -16.82 29.49 18.31
C LEU A 88 -16.69 30.93 17.83
N ALA A 89 -16.61 31.16 16.52
CA ALA A 89 -16.62 32.52 15.97
C ALA A 89 -17.96 33.24 16.20
N GLY A 90 -19.07 32.50 16.13
CA GLY A 90 -20.41 33.04 16.35
C GLY A 90 -20.72 34.21 15.40
N ALA A 91 -21.30 35.28 15.93
CA ALA A 91 -21.57 36.52 15.22
C ALA A 91 -20.54 37.65 15.47
N ASP A 92 -19.37 37.33 16.04
CA ASP A 92 -18.33 38.35 16.32
C ASP A 92 -17.67 38.85 15.03
N PRO A 93 -17.74 40.16 14.72
CA PRO A 93 -17.12 40.73 13.52
C PRO A 93 -15.61 40.54 13.45
N ASN A 94 -14.92 40.47 14.61
CA ASN A 94 -13.47 40.28 14.65
C ASN A 94 -13.05 38.85 14.27
N LEU A 95 -13.97 37.90 14.37
CA LEU A 95 -13.76 36.48 14.03
C LEU A 95 -14.40 36.10 12.69
N ALA A 96 -14.86 37.08 11.89
CA ALA A 96 -15.45 36.82 10.58
C ALA A 96 -14.50 36.05 9.64
N GLY A 97 -13.19 36.35 9.68
CA GLY A 97 -12.19 35.62 8.89
C GLY A 97 -12.00 34.16 9.32
N VAL A 98 -12.09 33.87 10.62
CA VAL A 98 -12.07 32.50 11.16
C VAL A 98 -13.29 31.74 10.66
N ARG A 99 -14.47 32.35 10.79
CA ARG A 99 -15.73 31.78 10.32
C ARG A 99 -15.73 31.47 8.82
N ASP A 100 -15.28 32.41 8.00
CA ASP A 100 -15.20 32.24 6.54
C ASP A 100 -14.23 31.12 6.15
N THR A 101 -13.11 31.02 6.85
CA THR A 101 -12.11 29.96 6.62
C THR A 101 -12.70 28.60 6.99
N ALA A 102 -13.32 28.49 8.16
CA ALA A 102 -13.95 27.25 8.62
C ALA A 102 -15.06 26.76 7.65
N LEU A 103 -15.92 27.66 7.16
CA LEU A 103 -16.94 27.31 6.17
C LEU A 103 -16.34 26.84 4.84
N LYS A 104 -15.25 27.48 4.37
CA LYS A 104 -14.56 27.06 3.14
C LYS A 104 -13.93 25.68 3.31
N THR A 105 -13.25 25.44 4.43
CA THR A 105 -12.62 24.15 4.72
C THR A 105 -13.68 23.06 4.88
N PHE A 106 -14.79 23.34 5.56
CA PHE A 106 -15.94 22.43 5.66
C PHE A 106 -16.44 21.98 4.27
N GLU A 107 -16.64 22.92 3.34
CA GLU A 107 -17.11 22.61 1.99
C GLU A 107 -16.05 21.92 1.12
N GLN A 108 -14.77 22.18 1.36
CA GLN A 108 -13.68 21.43 0.72
C GLN A 108 -13.69 19.96 1.18
N ARG A 109 -13.78 19.71 2.49
CA ARG A 109 -13.86 18.36 3.04
C ARG A 109 -15.14 17.63 2.65
N ARG A 110 -16.27 18.34 2.58
CA ARG A 110 -17.53 17.76 2.07
C ARG A 110 -17.35 17.17 0.67
N ARG A 111 -16.69 17.91 -0.23
CA ARG A 111 -16.39 17.45 -1.59
C ARG A 111 -15.34 16.35 -1.63
N GLN A 112 -14.37 16.37 -0.71
CA GLN A 112 -13.40 15.30 -0.54
C GLN A 112 -14.09 13.99 -0.13
N VAL A 113 -14.99 14.02 0.86
CA VAL A 113 -15.81 12.84 1.25
C VAL A 113 -16.57 12.29 0.05
N ASP A 114 -17.21 13.15 -0.76
CA ASP A 114 -17.94 12.72 -1.96
C ASP A 114 -17.03 11.95 -2.94
N ALA A 115 -15.80 12.44 -3.15
CA ALA A 115 -14.81 11.80 -4.03
C ALA A 115 -14.26 10.50 -3.43
N ASP A 116 -13.93 10.49 -2.13
CA ASP A 116 -13.37 9.33 -1.44
C ASP A 116 -14.40 8.19 -1.33
N LEU A 117 -15.68 8.51 -1.13
CA LEU A 117 -16.76 7.52 -1.18
C LEU A 117 -16.92 6.91 -2.59
N GLN A 118 -16.83 7.73 -3.65
CA GLN A 118 -16.85 7.21 -5.03
C GLN A 118 -15.67 6.27 -5.26
N GLN A 119 -14.46 6.65 -4.85
CA GLN A 119 -13.28 5.81 -4.98
C GLN A 119 -13.43 4.50 -4.18
N ALA A 120 -13.91 4.56 -2.94
CA ALA A 120 -14.14 3.39 -2.09
C ALA A 120 -15.16 2.41 -2.70
N THR A 121 -16.15 2.89 -3.46
CA THR A 121 -17.13 2.00 -4.12
C THR A 121 -16.51 1.10 -5.19
N THR A 122 -15.36 1.45 -5.75
CA THR A 122 -14.69 0.64 -6.79
C THR A 122 -14.19 -0.71 -6.29
N VAL A 123 -13.97 -0.83 -4.97
CA VAL A 123 -13.53 -2.07 -4.28
C VAL A 123 -14.60 -2.54 -3.28
N ALA A 124 -15.84 -2.06 -3.42
CA ALA A 124 -16.91 -2.28 -2.45
C ALA A 124 -17.16 -3.73 -2.09
N GLY A 125 -16.99 -4.69 -3.03
CA GLY A 125 -17.01 -6.14 -2.76
C GLY A 125 -17.93 -6.57 -1.60
N ALA A 126 -17.30 -7.08 -0.53
CA ALA A 126 -17.96 -7.49 0.72
C ALA A 126 -18.36 -6.34 1.67
N ASN A 127 -17.84 -5.13 1.44
CA ASN A 127 -18.04 -3.92 2.23
C ASN A 127 -19.17 -3.00 1.69
N ALA A 128 -19.93 -3.44 0.68
CA ALA A 128 -20.96 -2.63 0.03
C ALA A 128 -22.03 -2.09 0.98
N ASP A 129 -22.42 -2.88 1.99
CA ASP A 129 -23.42 -2.47 2.98
C ASP A 129 -22.88 -1.40 3.94
N SER A 130 -21.61 -1.52 4.35
CA SER A 130 -20.92 -0.50 5.17
C SER A 130 -20.79 0.82 4.43
N ILE A 131 -20.46 0.80 3.13
CA ILE A 131 -20.38 2.02 2.30
C ILE A 131 -21.76 2.67 2.14
N ARG A 132 -22.82 1.89 1.92
CA ARG A 132 -24.20 2.42 1.88
C ARG A 132 -24.62 3.04 3.20
N SER A 133 -24.34 2.36 4.31
CA SER A 133 -24.61 2.89 5.65
C SER A 133 -23.86 4.20 5.90
N LEU A 134 -22.62 4.31 5.42
CA LEU A 134 -21.81 5.52 5.54
C LEU A 134 -22.37 6.67 4.68
N LEU A 135 -22.81 6.40 3.45
CA LEU A 135 -23.50 7.37 2.58
C LEU A 135 -24.78 7.91 3.24
N ASP A 136 -25.61 7.02 3.80
CA ASP A 136 -26.86 7.40 4.47
C ASP A 136 -26.59 8.26 5.73
N GLN A 137 -25.58 7.87 6.53
CA GLN A 137 -25.18 8.63 7.73
C GLN A 137 -24.58 9.99 7.36
N PHE A 138 -23.76 10.05 6.31
CA PHE A 138 -23.20 11.30 5.85
C PHE A 138 -24.28 12.28 5.37
N GLY A 139 -25.28 11.80 4.63
CA GLY A 139 -26.43 12.62 4.24
C GLY A 139 -27.21 13.19 5.44
N ARG A 140 -27.37 12.39 6.51
CA ARG A 140 -27.98 12.86 7.77
C ARG A 140 -27.11 13.90 8.48
N TYR A 141 -25.80 13.66 8.56
CA TYR A 141 -24.85 14.61 9.14
C TYR A 141 -24.89 15.94 8.39
N GLN A 142 -24.88 15.94 7.06
CA GLN A 142 -24.98 17.16 6.26
C GLN A 142 -26.26 17.96 6.56
N ALA A 143 -27.39 17.26 6.71
CA ALA A 143 -28.66 17.91 7.08
C ALA A 143 -28.60 18.53 8.49
N LEU A 144 -28.01 17.84 9.47
CA LEU A 144 -27.84 18.34 10.83
C LEU A 144 -26.86 19.53 10.88
N ALA A 145 -25.74 19.44 10.18
CA ALA A 145 -24.77 20.52 10.06
C ALA A 145 -25.38 21.78 9.41
N ALA A 146 -26.14 21.61 8.31
CA ALA A 146 -26.84 22.71 7.66
C ALA A 146 -27.88 23.37 8.60
N ASN A 147 -28.64 22.57 9.36
CA ASN A 147 -29.57 23.08 10.36
C ASN A 147 -28.84 23.86 11.47
N THR A 148 -27.70 23.35 11.97
CA THR A 148 -26.86 24.03 12.96
C THR A 148 -26.35 25.38 12.44
N LEU A 149 -25.83 25.42 11.21
CA LEU A 149 -25.38 26.66 10.57
C LEU A 149 -26.52 27.67 10.41
N GLN A 150 -27.68 27.21 9.95
CA GLN A 150 -28.87 28.05 9.80
C GLN A 150 -29.34 28.62 11.15
N LEU A 151 -29.38 27.80 12.20
CA LEU A 151 -29.76 28.25 13.54
C LEU A 151 -28.75 29.27 14.08
N ASN A 152 -27.44 29.06 13.85
CA ASN A 152 -26.40 30.02 14.22
C ASN A 152 -26.60 31.38 13.54
N ASP A 153 -26.98 31.39 12.26
CA ASP A 153 -27.28 32.62 11.49
C ASP A 153 -28.51 33.37 12.00
N ILE A 154 -29.55 32.63 12.40
CA ILE A 154 -30.78 33.19 12.94
C ILE A 154 -30.53 33.75 14.35
N ASP A 155 -29.84 32.99 15.19
CA ASP A 155 -29.63 33.33 16.60
C ASP A 155 -28.61 34.46 16.79
N LYS A 156 -27.65 34.59 15.86
CA LYS A 156 -26.56 35.60 15.93
C LYS A 156 -25.89 35.62 17.30
N ALA A 157 -25.62 34.43 17.83
CA ALA A 157 -25.11 34.29 19.16
C ALA A 157 -23.66 34.82 19.27
N PRO A 158 -23.24 35.35 20.42
CA PRO A 158 -21.85 35.77 20.62
C PRO A 158 -20.85 34.62 20.45
N ALA A 159 -19.58 34.96 20.22
CA ALA A 159 -18.49 34.00 20.11
C ALA A 159 -18.47 33.00 21.30
N GLY A 160 -18.38 31.71 20.97
CA GLY A 160 -18.35 30.59 21.91
C GLY A 160 -19.60 30.44 22.79
N ARG A 161 -20.69 31.14 22.47
CA ARG A 161 -21.92 31.11 23.27
C ARG A 161 -23.15 30.84 22.40
N PRO A 162 -23.21 29.71 21.68
CA PRO A 162 -24.38 29.35 20.89
C PRO A 162 -25.63 29.29 21.77
N SER A 163 -26.79 29.53 21.17
CA SER A 163 -28.07 29.31 21.86
C SER A 163 -28.23 27.83 22.24
N ALA A 164 -29.08 27.53 23.22
CA ALA A 164 -29.32 26.15 23.64
C ALA A 164 -29.82 25.25 22.48
N ARG A 165 -30.62 25.79 21.56
CA ARG A 165 -31.12 25.06 20.38
C ARG A 165 -30.03 24.81 19.34
N THR A 166 -29.14 25.78 19.11
CA THR A 166 -28.02 25.63 18.18
C THR A 166 -27.00 24.65 18.73
N LEU A 167 -26.69 24.74 20.03
CA LEU A 167 -25.82 23.79 20.70
C LEU A 167 -26.37 22.36 20.68
N GLN A 168 -27.69 22.19 20.86
CA GLN A 168 -28.30 20.87 20.75
C GLN A 168 -28.23 20.32 19.31
N SER A 169 -28.54 21.13 18.30
CA SER A 169 -28.40 20.73 16.89
C SER A 169 -26.95 20.35 16.54
N TYR A 170 -25.97 21.08 17.10
CA TYR A 170 -24.56 20.76 16.96
C TYR A 170 -24.22 19.41 17.61
N ARG A 171 -24.66 19.16 18.84
CA ARG A 171 -24.45 17.87 19.52
C ARG A 171 -25.02 16.70 18.72
N ASP A 172 -26.23 16.86 18.16
CA ASP A 172 -26.85 15.82 17.33
C ASP A 172 -26.00 15.54 16.08
N ALA A 173 -25.41 16.58 15.46
CA ALA A 173 -24.48 16.43 14.34
C ALA A 173 -23.18 15.71 14.77
N THR A 174 -22.47 16.21 15.78
CA THR A 174 -21.20 15.66 16.27
C THR A 174 -21.34 14.23 16.79
N ASP A 175 -22.42 13.91 17.49
CA ASP A 175 -22.66 12.56 18.01
C ASP A 175 -22.82 11.54 16.85
N SER A 176 -23.28 11.98 15.66
CA SER A 176 -23.35 11.14 14.46
C SER A 176 -21.97 10.87 13.82
N VAL A 177 -21.03 11.81 13.93
CA VAL A 177 -19.67 11.70 13.37
C VAL A 177 -18.91 10.53 13.97
N ARG A 178 -19.08 10.27 15.28
CA ARG A 178 -18.41 9.15 15.97
C ARG A 178 -18.71 7.79 15.34
N ASN A 179 -19.96 7.57 14.92
CA ASN A 179 -20.34 6.33 14.24
C ASN A 179 -19.72 6.24 12.84
N MET A 180 -19.68 7.35 12.10
CA MET A 180 -19.03 7.43 10.79
C MET A 180 -17.53 7.16 10.87
N LEU A 181 -16.83 7.75 11.85
CA LEU A 181 -15.41 7.49 12.11
C LEU A 181 -15.14 6.01 12.41
N THR A 182 -16.00 5.39 13.21
CA THR A 182 -15.91 3.95 13.53
C THR A 182 -16.05 3.10 12.27
N ILE A 183 -17.02 3.40 11.40
CA ILE A 183 -17.23 2.68 10.14
C ILE A 183 -16.06 2.91 9.17
N ALA A 184 -15.57 4.14 9.05
CA ALA A 184 -14.42 4.46 8.19
C ALA A 184 -13.16 3.70 8.62
N ARG A 185 -12.91 3.60 9.94
CA ARG A 185 -11.80 2.80 10.49
C ARG A 185 -11.96 1.31 10.19
N GLN A 186 -13.14 0.75 10.40
CA GLN A 186 -13.43 -0.65 10.07
C GLN A 186 -13.26 -0.94 8.56
N LEU A 187 -13.67 -0.01 7.70
CA LEU A 187 -13.47 -0.11 6.25
C LEU A 187 -11.98 -0.10 5.89
N THR A 188 -11.21 0.80 6.51
CA THR A 188 -9.76 0.89 6.32
C THR A 188 -9.06 -0.41 6.73
N GLU A 189 -9.39 -0.96 7.89
CA GLU A 189 -8.85 -2.25 8.38
C GLU A 189 -9.27 -3.43 7.49
N SER A 190 -10.55 -3.48 7.09
CA SER A 190 -11.08 -4.52 6.21
C SER A 190 -10.38 -4.51 4.85
N ASN A 191 -10.25 -3.34 4.23
CA ASN A 191 -9.55 -3.19 2.95
C ASN A 191 -8.04 -3.48 3.09
N GLY A 192 -7.42 -3.11 4.22
CA GLY A 192 -6.04 -3.47 4.54
C GLY A 192 -5.83 -4.99 4.62
N ASN A 193 -6.81 -5.73 5.16
CA ASN A 193 -6.77 -7.19 5.19
C ASN A 193 -6.90 -7.83 3.79
N VAL A 194 -7.71 -7.23 2.90
CA VAL A 194 -7.79 -7.65 1.49
C VAL A 194 -6.42 -7.50 0.82
N LEU A 195 -5.77 -6.35 1.00
CA LEU A 195 -4.43 -6.11 0.44
C LEU A 195 -3.38 -7.06 1.01
N GLN A 196 -3.45 -7.37 2.32
CA GLN A 196 -2.58 -8.35 2.96
C GLN A 196 -2.80 -9.77 2.39
N HIS A 197 -4.04 -10.13 2.06
CA HIS A 197 -4.36 -11.38 1.40
C HIS A 197 -3.82 -11.41 -0.04
N ASP A 198 -4.01 -10.35 -0.83
CA ASP A 198 -3.51 -10.24 -2.20
C ASP A 198 -1.98 -10.32 -2.24
N TYR A 199 -1.28 -9.65 -1.30
CA TYR A 199 0.16 -9.76 -1.13
C TYR A 199 0.63 -11.19 -0.81
N ARG A 200 -0.01 -11.87 0.15
CA ARG A 200 0.32 -13.26 0.51
C ARG A 200 0.02 -14.24 -0.63
N HIS A 201 -1.05 -14.01 -1.38
CA HIS A 201 -1.39 -14.80 -2.57
C HIS A 201 -0.31 -14.65 -3.64
N SER A 202 0.07 -13.42 -3.97
CA SER A 202 1.16 -13.13 -4.91
C SER A 202 2.47 -13.82 -4.48
N ARG A 203 2.80 -13.80 -3.18
CA ARG A 203 3.99 -14.45 -2.61
C ARG A 203 3.93 -15.99 -2.50
N SER A 204 2.77 -16.62 -2.59
CA SER A 204 2.64 -18.09 -2.53
C SER A 204 2.52 -18.73 -3.92
N ALA A 205 1.76 -18.11 -4.83
CA ALA A 205 1.68 -18.52 -6.24
C ALA A 205 3.06 -18.52 -6.95
N THR A 206 3.94 -17.63 -6.51
CA THR A 206 5.36 -17.53 -6.92
C THR A 206 6.18 -18.81 -6.66
N THR A 207 5.85 -19.66 -5.68
CA THR A 207 6.69 -20.83 -5.34
C THR A 207 6.52 -21.98 -6.34
N ALA A 208 5.29 -22.31 -6.74
CA ALA A 208 5.02 -23.40 -7.68
C ALA A 208 5.51 -23.07 -9.10
N ALA A 209 5.31 -21.83 -9.57
CA ALA A 209 5.77 -21.37 -10.88
C ALA A 209 7.30 -21.34 -10.98
N ARG A 210 8.01 -20.96 -9.90
CA ARG A 210 9.48 -21.03 -9.81
C ARG A 210 9.98 -22.46 -9.98
N ILE A 211 9.35 -23.43 -9.30
CA ILE A 211 9.74 -24.85 -9.40
C ILE A 211 9.59 -25.34 -10.85
N TRP A 212 8.44 -25.09 -11.49
CA TRP A 212 8.23 -25.50 -12.88
C TRP A 212 9.18 -24.83 -13.87
N SER A 213 9.48 -23.53 -13.68
CA SER A 213 10.43 -22.80 -14.53
C SER A 213 11.85 -23.38 -14.42
N VAL A 214 12.28 -23.75 -13.21
CA VAL A 214 13.57 -24.40 -12.98
C VAL A 214 13.60 -25.80 -13.62
N LEU A 215 12.56 -26.60 -13.41
CA LEU A 215 12.48 -27.97 -13.96
C LEU A 215 12.49 -27.97 -15.49
N LEU A 216 11.69 -27.11 -16.14
CA LEU A 216 11.63 -26.97 -17.60
C LEU A 216 12.95 -26.43 -18.16
N GLY A 217 13.56 -25.46 -17.49
CA GLY A 217 14.86 -24.94 -17.87
C GLY A 217 15.99 -25.97 -17.79
N MET A 218 16.04 -26.73 -16.70
CA MET A 218 17.00 -27.84 -16.54
C MET A 218 16.79 -28.93 -17.61
N LEU A 219 15.53 -29.25 -17.94
CA LEU A 219 15.20 -30.19 -19.01
C LEU A 219 15.66 -29.68 -20.38
N ALA A 220 15.42 -28.40 -20.71
CA ALA A 220 15.87 -27.80 -21.96
C ALA A 220 17.40 -27.84 -22.08
N LEU A 221 18.12 -27.48 -21.00
CA LEU A 221 19.59 -27.55 -20.96
C LEU A 221 20.11 -28.98 -21.11
N ALA A 222 19.49 -29.95 -20.43
CA ALA A 222 19.86 -31.36 -20.54
C ALA A 222 19.72 -31.87 -21.98
N LEU A 223 18.62 -31.52 -22.67
CA LEU A 223 18.41 -31.89 -24.07
C LEU A 223 19.43 -31.23 -25.02
N LEU A 224 19.76 -29.95 -24.83
CA LEU A 224 20.76 -29.25 -25.63
C LEU A 224 22.18 -29.80 -25.41
N ILE A 225 22.55 -30.06 -24.15
CA ILE A 225 23.85 -30.65 -23.80
C ILE A 225 23.94 -32.08 -24.34
N TRP A 226 22.87 -32.87 -24.26
CA TRP A 226 22.81 -34.20 -24.87
C TRP A 226 23.07 -34.11 -26.37
N LEU A 227 22.43 -33.17 -27.06
CA LEU A 227 22.58 -32.98 -28.49
C LEU A 227 24.03 -32.58 -28.86
N GLN A 228 24.65 -31.71 -28.06
CA GLN A 228 26.09 -31.38 -28.18
C GLN A 228 27.00 -32.59 -27.94
N ALA A 229 26.71 -33.40 -26.92
CA ALA A 229 27.50 -34.59 -26.58
C ALA A 229 27.44 -35.65 -27.70
N LEU A 230 26.25 -35.89 -28.28
CA LEU A 230 26.10 -36.79 -29.43
C LEU A 230 26.91 -36.33 -30.63
N LEU A 231 26.89 -35.03 -30.94
CA LEU A 231 27.67 -34.46 -32.04
C LEU A 231 29.19 -34.58 -31.78
N ARG A 232 29.63 -34.31 -30.54
CA ARG A 232 31.05 -34.39 -30.15
C ARG A 232 31.59 -35.81 -30.22
N LEU A 233 30.88 -36.77 -29.63
CA LEU A 233 31.29 -38.18 -29.57
C LEU A 233 31.36 -38.81 -30.96
N ARG A 234 30.44 -38.44 -31.87
CA ARG A 234 30.32 -39.09 -33.18
C ARG A 234 31.10 -38.40 -34.31
N HIS A 235 31.32 -37.08 -34.23
CA HIS A 235 31.93 -36.30 -35.31
C HIS A 235 33.27 -35.63 -34.95
N ARG A 236 33.86 -35.91 -33.77
CA ARG A 236 35.19 -35.46 -33.31
C ARG A 236 35.46 -33.94 -33.33
N ARG A 237 34.46 -33.08 -33.56
CA ARG A 237 34.56 -31.61 -33.37
C ARG A 237 34.26 -31.21 -31.93
N ARG A 238 35.00 -30.25 -31.39
CA ARG A 238 34.98 -29.92 -29.94
C ARG A 238 33.74 -29.15 -29.50
N VAL A 239 33.18 -28.22 -30.29
CA VAL A 239 31.99 -27.42 -29.93
C VAL A 239 31.15 -27.07 -31.17
N ASN A 240 29.82 -27.16 -31.07
CA ASN A 240 28.90 -26.57 -32.05
C ASN A 240 28.50 -25.16 -31.55
N PRO A 241 29.01 -24.07 -32.16
CA PRO A 241 28.84 -22.72 -31.64
C PRO A 241 27.36 -22.29 -31.60
N ALA A 242 26.53 -22.74 -32.55
CA ALA A 242 25.10 -22.42 -32.57
C ALA A 242 24.36 -23.05 -31.38
N LEU A 243 24.63 -24.31 -31.07
CA LEU A 243 24.04 -24.98 -29.90
C LEU A 243 24.58 -24.42 -28.59
N ALA A 244 25.85 -24.00 -28.55
CA ALA A 244 26.42 -23.35 -27.37
C ALA A 244 25.74 -22.00 -27.09
N ALA A 245 25.52 -21.20 -28.13
CA ALA A 245 24.74 -19.97 -28.04
C ALA A 245 23.29 -20.25 -27.61
N ALA A 246 22.65 -21.31 -28.13
CA ALA A 246 21.30 -21.71 -27.70
C ALA A 246 21.25 -22.08 -26.21
N SER A 247 22.23 -22.85 -25.71
CA SER A 247 22.32 -23.18 -24.28
C SER A 247 22.51 -21.92 -23.43
N LEU A 248 23.37 -20.99 -23.85
CA LEU A 248 23.58 -19.72 -23.16
C LEU A 248 22.30 -18.87 -23.12
N LEU A 249 21.50 -18.85 -24.18
CA LEU A 249 20.21 -18.15 -24.19
C LEU A 249 19.19 -18.79 -23.24
N VAL A 250 19.14 -20.12 -23.15
CA VAL A 250 18.28 -20.79 -22.15
C VAL A 250 18.73 -20.46 -20.74
N VAL A 251 20.04 -20.46 -20.46
CA VAL A 251 20.59 -20.01 -19.16
C VAL A 251 20.21 -18.55 -18.90
N ALA A 252 20.37 -17.65 -19.87
CA ALA A 252 20.01 -16.24 -19.73
C ALA A 252 18.50 -16.05 -19.46
N LEU A 253 17.65 -16.85 -20.11
CA LEU A 253 16.20 -16.82 -19.86
C LEU A 253 15.87 -17.28 -18.43
N MET A 254 16.52 -18.34 -17.94
CA MET A 254 16.33 -18.82 -16.56
C MET A 254 16.83 -17.81 -15.53
N VAL A 255 18.07 -17.33 -15.69
CA VAL A 255 18.72 -16.41 -14.74
C VAL A 255 18.01 -15.06 -14.76
N GLY A 256 17.74 -14.50 -15.93
CA GLY A 256 17.03 -13.24 -16.06
C GLY A 256 15.60 -13.34 -15.53
N GLY A 257 14.89 -14.45 -15.82
CA GLY A 257 13.53 -14.64 -15.34
C GLY A 257 13.50 -14.76 -13.82
N PHE A 258 14.46 -15.48 -13.24
CA PHE A 258 14.62 -15.54 -11.79
C PHE A 258 14.97 -14.18 -11.18
N ALA A 259 15.92 -13.45 -11.77
CA ALA A 259 16.36 -12.14 -11.29
C ALA A 259 15.23 -11.10 -11.32
N ALA A 260 14.49 -11.00 -12.43
CA ALA A 260 13.34 -10.10 -12.55
C ALA A 260 12.26 -10.41 -11.51
N ASN A 261 12.01 -11.69 -11.24
CA ASN A 261 11.08 -12.11 -10.20
C ASN A 261 11.55 -11.82 -8.78
N ALA A 262 12.86 -11.97 -8.53
CA ALA A 262 13.44 -11.62 -7.24
C ALA A 262 13.38 -10.11 -7.00
N ALA A 263 13.65 -9.30 -8.03
CA ALA A 263 13.52 -7.85 -8.00
C ALA A 263 12.08 -7.40 -7.74
N ALA A 264 11.11 -7.93 -8.51
CA ALA A 264 9.69 -7.63 -8.31
C ALA A 264 9.20 -8.03 -6.91
N ALA A 265 9.62 -9.18 -6.38
CA ALA A 265 9.25 -9.61 -5.02
C ALA A 265 9.85 -8.71 -3.93
N GLN A 266 11.09 -8.24 -4.12
CA GLN A 266 11.73 -7.31 -3.20
C GLN A 266 11.04 -5.94 -3.25
N ARG A 267 10.73 -5.42 -4.44
CA ARG A 267 10.02 -4.15 -4.62
C ARG A 267 8.60 -4.19 -4.07
N LEU A 268 7.88 -5.29 -4.25
CA LEU A 268 6.58 -5.48 -3.64
C LEU A 268 6.65 -5.53 -2.10
N ARG A 269 7.74 -6.06 -1.55
CA ARG A 269 7.99 -6.01 -0.11
C ARG A 269 8.19 -4.59 0.38
N VAL A 270 9.00 -3.79 -0.31
CA VAL A 270 9.18 -2.36 0.00
C VAL A 270 7.85 -1.61 -0.10
N ALA A 271 7.10 -1.83 -1.18
CA ALA A 271 5.77 -1.23 -1.35
C ALA A 271 4.85 -1.58 -0.17
N LYS A 272 4.87 -2.83 0.31
CA LYS A 272 3.96 -3.28 1.37
C LYS A 272 4.43 -2.91 2.78
N GLU A 273 5.58 -3.44 3.17
CA GLU A 273 6.10 -3.39 4.55
C GLU A 273 6.67 -2.00 4.87
N ASP A 274 7.36 -1.37 3.92
CA ASP A 274 8.07 -0.12 4.19
C ASP A 274 7.22 1.11 3.87
N ALA A 275 6.39 1.08 2.82
CA ALA A 275 5.58 2.24 2.42
C ALA A 275 4.11 2.14 2.86
N PHE A 276 3.40 1.08 2.47
CA PHE A 276 1.94 1.03 2.60
C PHE A 276 1.45 0.90 4.05
N ASP A 277 2.16 0.15 4.89
CA ASP A 277 1.80 0.03 6.32
C ASP A 277 2.02 1.35 7.07
N SER A 278 3.13 2.04 6.81
CA SER A 278 3.37 3.41 7.28
C SER A 278 2.29 4.37 6.78
N LEU A 279 1.93 4.27 5.51
CA LEU A 279 0.92 5.11 4.88
C LEU A 279 -0.48 5.00 5.53
N ILE A 280 -0.92 3.79 5.90
CA ILE A 280 -2.18 3.61 6.66
C ILE A 280 -2.06 4.23 8.05
N ALA A 281 -0.97 3.93 8.77
CA ALA A 281 -0.76 4.45 10.11
C ALA A 281 -0.75 5.98 10.15
N LEU A 282 -0.10 6.63 9.19
CA LEU A 282 -0.04 8.08 9.08
C LEU A 282 -1.37 8.72 8.70
N ARG A 283 -2.17 8.09 7.84
CA ARG A 283 -3.53 8.59 7.56
C ARG A 283 -4.47 8.43 8.74
N LEU A 284 -4.33 7.35 9.51
CA LEU A 284 -5.06 7.21 10.79
C LEU A 284 -4.60 8.25 11.80
N ALA A 285 -3.30 8.56 11.85
CA ALA A 285 -2.79 9.67 12.65
C ALA A 285 -3.41 11.00 12.24
N HIS A 286 -3.54 11.25 10.94
CA HIS A 286 -4.16 12.46 10.40
C HIS A 286 -5.64 12.61 10.80
N SER A 287 -6.37 11.48 10.84
CA SER A 287 -7.74 11.43 11.35
C SER A 287 -7.80 11.72 12.87
N ASP A 288 -6.94 11.07 13.67
CA ASP A 288 -6.97 11.21 15.12
C ASP A 288 -6.46 12.59 15.58
N SER A 289 -5.51 13.19 14.86
CA SER A 289 -5.07 14.57 15.11
C SER A 289 -6.18 15.59 14.83
N SER A 290 -6.97 15.37 13.78
CA SER A 290 -8.11 16.24 13.46
C SER A 290 -9.22 16.12 14.50
N ASP A 291 -9.47 14.92 15.05
CA ASP A 291 -10.43 14.78 16.16
C ASP A 291 -9.88 15.40 17.45
N ALA A 292 -8.57 15.33 17.71
CA ALA A 292 -7.91 16.06 18.80
C ALA A 292 -8.14 17.58 18.67
N ASN A 293 -7.92 18.15 17.49
CA ASN A 293 -8.17 19.57 17.26
C ASN A 293 -9.64 19.94 17.42
N ALA A 294 -10.56 19.08 16.97
CA ALA A 294 -11.98 19.27 17.22
C ALA A 294 -12.31 19.27 18.73
N TYR A 295 -11.63 18.46 19.55
CA TYR A 295 -11.85 18.43 21.00
C TYR A 295 -11.44 19.72 21.70
N GLU A 296 -10.41 20.43 21.24
CA GLU A 296 -10.03 21.75 21.77
C GLU A 296 -11.19 22.75 21.57
N SER A 297 -11.70 22.84 20.34
CA SER A 297 -12.80 23.75 20.04
C SER A 297 -14.09 23.38 20.76
N ARG A 298 -14.40 22.08 20.85
CA ARG A 298 -15.55 21.56 21.60
C ARG A 298 -15.44 21.83 23.11
N TYR A 299 -14.24 21.77 23.66
CA TYR A 299 -13.97 22.06 25.07
C TYR A 299 -14.36 23.51 25.43
N LEU A 300 -14.06 24.46 24.54
CA LEU A 300 -14.47 25.86 24.70
C LEU A 300 -15.96 26.09 24.42
N LEU A 301 -16.53 25.35 23.47
CA LEU A 301 -17.89 25.54 22.98
C LEU A 301 -18.98 24.98 23.91
N ASP A 302 -18.71 23.84 24.56
CA ASP A 302 -19.71 23.10 25.34
C ASP A 302 -19.24 22.77 26.76
N PRO A 303 -19.46 23.71 27.71
CA PRO A 303 -19.07 23.57 29.12
C PRO A 303 -19.66 22.34 29.82
N GLN A 304 -20.77 21.78 29.33
CA GLN A 304 -21.43 20.63 29.97
C GLN A 304 -20.75 19.31 29.65
N ARG A 305 -19.92 19.26 28.60
CA ARG A 305 -19.23 18.06 28.12
C ARG A 305 -17.69 18.19 28.15
N THR A 306 -17.13 19.16 28.88
CA THR A 306 -15.67 19.42 28.95
C THR A 306 -14.85 18.19 29.32
N GLN A 307 -15.26 17.42 30.33
CA GLN A 307 -14.58 16.19 30.74
C GLN A 307 -14.55 15.14 29.61
N MET A 308 -15.63 15.04 28.84
CA MET A 308 -15.72 14.12 27.70
C MET A 308 -14.77 14.55 26.58
N TYR A 309 -14.63 15.84 26.32
CA TYR A 309 -13.70 16.34 25.30
C TYR A 309 -12.25 16.27 25.75
N GLU A 310 -11.94 16.53 27.02
CA GLU A 310 -10.60 16.31 27.57
C GLU A 310 -10.16 14.84 27.47
N SER A 311 -11.07 13.92 27.83
CA SER A 311 -10.81 12.49 27.69
C SER A 311 -10.63 12.07 26.23
N GLY A 312 -11.41 12.67 25.32
CA GLY A 312 -11.30 12.45 23.88
C GLY A 312 -9.96 12.93 23.33
N PHE A 313 -9.54 14.15 23.69
CA PHE A 313 -8.24 14.72 23.30
C PHE A 313 -7.10 13.81 23.74
N LEU A 314 -7.07 13.44 25.03
CA LEU A 314 -6.04 12.54 25.57
C LEU A 314 -6.04 11.18 24.86
N ALA A 315 -7.22 10.61 24.59
CA ALA A 315 -7.33 9.34 23.89
C ALA A 315 -6.75 9.42 22.47
N SER A 316 -7.03 10.49 21.72
CA SER A 316 -6.44 10.73 20.41
C SER A 316 -4.92 10.94 20.50
N SER A 317 -4.44 11.74 21.45
CA SER A 317 -3.01 11.93 21.69
C SER A 317 -2.28 10.63 22.01
N GLU A 318 -2.88 9.73 22.79
CA GLU A 318 -2.33 8.39 23.07
C GLU A 318 -2.37 7.44 21.85
N GLN A 319 -3.26 7.64 20.87
CA GLN A 319 -3.16 6.92 19.58
C GLN A 319 -2.01 7.45 18.72
N LEU A 320 -1.80 8.77 18.73
CA LEU A 320 -0.73 9.44 17.97
C LEU A 320 0.66 9.06 18.50
N ALA A 321 0.92 9.33 19.77
CA ALA A 321 2.12 8.90 20.46
C ALA A 321 1.73 8.31 21.81
N GLN A 322 1.83 6.99 21.92
CA GLN A 322 1.41 6.25 23.10
C GLN A 322 2.49 6.33 24.18
N LEU A 323 2.13 6.91 25.32
CA LEU A 323 3.00 7.15 26.46
C LEU A 323 2.43 6.53 27.74
N GLY A 324 1.15 6.15 27.75
CA GLY A 324 0.45 5.57 28.88
C GLY A 324 -0.02 6.61 29.91
N ALA A 325 -0.16 7.87 29.51
CA ALA A 325 -0.61 8.95 30.38
C ALA A 325 -2.11 8.84 30.66
N HIS A 326 -2.52 9.35 31.83
CA HIS A 326 -3.91 9.38 32.28
C HIS A 326 -4.50 10.80 32.32
N THR A 327 -3.65 11.81 32.15
CA THR A 327 -4.07 13.22 32.09
C THR A 327 -3.30 13.97 31.01
N VAL A 328 -3.88 15.05 30.47
CA VAL A 328 -3.24 15.88 29.44
C VAL A 328 -1.90 16.50 29.92
N PRO A 329 -1.77 17.03 31.15
CA PRO A 329 -0.48 17.55 31.63
C PRO A 329 0.60 16.47 31.76
N GLU A 330 0.22 15.27 32.21
CA GLU A 330 1.14 14.11 32.28
C GLU A 330 1.60 13.70 30.89
N TYR A 331 0.68 13.63 29.92
CA TYR A 331 0.97 13.35 28.53
C TYR A 331 2.04 14.30 27.96
N ASN A 332 1.83 15.61 28.10
CA ASN A 332 2.76 16.63 27.62
C ASN A 332 4.16 16.49 28.24
N ALA A 333 4.24 16.29 29.57
CA ALA A 333 5.51 16.12 30.26
C ALA A 333 6.27 14.86 29.78
N TRP A 334 5.57 13.77 29.52
CA TRP A 334 6.17 12.52 29.03
C TRP A 334 6.55 12.62 27.56
N LEU A 335 5.76 13.33 26.75
CA LEU A 335 6.07 13.61 25.35
C LEU A 335 7.37 14.42 25.25
N ASP A 336 7.51 15.47 26.07
CA ASP A 336 8.73 16.27 26.13
C ASP A 336 9.97 15.41 26.43
N GLN A 337 9.87 14.53 27.43
CA GLN A 337 10.97 13.63 27.80
C GLN A 337 11.31 12.64 26.67
N ALA A 338 10.29 12.06 26.04
CA ALA A 338 10.45 11.10 24.95
C ALA A 338 11.09 11.75 23.72
N LEU A 339 10.64 12.95 23.33
CA LEU A 339 11.17 13.67 22.17
C LEU A 339 12.56 14.24 22.42
N ALA A 340 12.89 14.70 23.63
CA ALA A 340 14.25 15.10 23.98
C ALA A 340 15.24 13.93 23.86
N SER A 341 14.81 12.73 24.28
CA SER A 341 15.59 11.50 24.18
C SER A 341 15.76 11.06 22.72
N TYR A 342 14.67 11.12 21.92
CA TYR A 342 14.70 10.84 20.48
C TYR A 342 15.61 11.81 19.72
N GLN A 343 15.60 13.11 20.03
CA GLN A 343 16.46 14.09 19.36
C GLN A 343 17.95 13.81 19.58
N THR A 344 18.31 13.27 20.75
CA THR A 344 19.71 12.96 21.11
C THR A 344 20.20 11.66 20.48
N ASP A 345 19.45 10.57 20.68
CA ASP A 345 19.92 9.22 20.35
C ASP A 345 19.27 8.64 19.09
N LYS A 346 18.26 9.32 18.53
CA LYS A 346 17.37 8.81 17.46
C LYS A 346 16.71 7.49 17.79
N LYS A 347 16.64 7.17 19.09
CA LYS A 347 15.96 5.99 19.63
C LYS A 347 14.52 6.36 19.96
N VAL A 348 13.59 5.62 19.37
CA VAL A 348 12.15 5.77 19.66
C VAL A 348 11.83 5.06 20.96
N THR A 349 11.23 5.78 21.92
CA THR A 349 10.84 5.28 23.25
C THR A 349 9.34 5.37 23.50
N PHE A 350 8.57 5.71 22.47
CA PHE A 350 7.11 5.86 22.50
C PHE A 350 6.50 5.03 21.37
N SER A 351 5.26 4.57 21.53
CA SER A 351 4.51 3.84 20.50
C SER A 351 3.42 4.73 19.89
N GLY A 352 2.34 4.17 19.36
CA GLY A 352 1.35 4.92 18.57
C GLY A 352 1.79 5.12 17.12
N PHE A 353 0.95 5.80 16.33
CA PHE A 353 1.19 5.99 14.89
C PHE A 353 2.50 6.74 14.60
N LEU A 354 2.77 7.82 15.34
CA LEU A 354 3.98 8.64 15.16
C LEU A 354 5.24 7.89 15.62
N GLY A 355 5.12 7.08 16.68
CA GLY A 355 6.22 6.22 17.15
C GLY A 355 6.55 5.10 16.17
N ALA A 356 5.52 4.47 15.60
CA ALA A 356 5.69 3.45 14.56
C ALA A 356 6.44 4.02 13.35
N GLU A 357 6.04 5.19 12.86
CA GLU A 357 6.71 5.85 11.73
C GLU A 357 8.15 6.28 12.09
N ALA A 358 8.36 6.89 13.25
CA ALA A 358 9.70 7.32 13.67
C ALA A 358 10.69 6.14 13.77
N GLY A 359 10.17 4.94 14.06
CA GLY A 359 10.90 3.68 14.10
C GLY A 359 11.09 3.02 12.73
N ASN A 360 10.36 3.44 11.69
CA ASN A 360 10.32 2.82 10.37
C ASN A 360 10.80 3.74 9.22
N VAL A 361 11.60 4.76 9.53
CA VAL A 361 12.13 5.65 8.49
C VAL A 361 13.04 4.89 7.52
N THR A 362 12.61 4.82 6.26
CA THR A 362 13.18 4.02 5.19
C THR A 362 13.58 4.86 3.96
N PHE A 363 12.87 5.95 3.67
CA PHE A 363 13.01 6.68 2.41
C PHE A 363 13.90 7.94 2.51
N PRO A 364 14.54 8.35 1.40
CA PRO A 364 15.31 9.59 1.37
C PRO A 364 14.46 10.81 1.77
N GLY A 365 14.99 11.63 2.69
CA GLY A 365 14.30 12.84 3.16
C GLY A 365 13.25 12.60 4.27
N GLU A 366 12.80 11.36 4.45
CA GLU A 366 11.76 11.00 5.43
C GLU A 366 12.17 11.32 6.86
N ARG A 367 13.43 11.05 7.25
CA ARG A 367 13.91 11.37 8.61
C ARG A 367 13.71 12.85 8.97
N ALA A 368 14.00 13.75 8.03
CA ALA A 368 13.87 15.18 8.27
C ALA A 368 12.38 15.61 8.35
N ALA A 369 11.52 14.99 7.55
CA ALA A 369 10.08 15.20 7.60
C ALA A 369 9.49 14.70 8.93
N VAL A 370 9.88 13.50 9.38
CA VAL A 370 9.49 12.93 10.69
C VAL A 370 9.98 13.80 11.84
N ASP A 371 11.23 14.25 11.81
CA ASP A 371 11.77 15.13 12.86
C ASP A 371 10.94 16.44 12.94
N THR A 372 10.55 17.01 11.78
CA THR A 372 9.70 18.21 11.72
C THR A 372 8.28 17.92 12.23
N MET A 373 7.70 16.79 11.85
CA MET A 373 6.39 16.33 12.31
C MET A 373 6.33 16.17 13.82
N LEU A 374 7.34 15.54 14.43
CA LEU A 374 7.38 15.35 15.88
C LEU A 374 7.54 16.67 16.65
N THR A 375 8.37 17.60 16.16
CA THR A 375 8.54 18.92 16.79
C THR A 375 7.29 19.80 16.68
N THR A 376 6.62 19.78 15.53
CA THR A 376 5.36 20.52 15.35
C THR A 376 4.23 19.90 16.16
N TYR A 377 4.15 18.56 16.23
CA TYR A 377 3.23 17.85 17.12
C TYR A 377 3.43 18.24 18.59
N GLN A 378 4.68 18.28 19.05
CA GLN A 378 5.00 18.70 20.42
C GLN A 378 4.47 20.11 20.71
N THR A 379 4.70 21.05 19.80
CA THR A 379 4.23 22.43 19.93
C THR A 379 2.71 22.49 20.05
N TYR A 380 2.02 21.80 19.14
CA TYR A 380 0.56 21.67 19.17
C TYR A 380 0.02 21.10 20.49
N GLN A 381 0.65 20.05 21.04
CA GLN A 381 0.22 19.47 22.32
C GLN A 381 0.35 20.44 23.50
N HIS A 382 1.34 21.34 23.48
CA HIS A 382 1.48 22.40 24.48
C HIS A 382 0.40 23.47 24.36
N ASP A 383 -0.12 23.71 23.17
CA ASP A 383 -1.16 24.72 22.93
C ASP A 383 -2.49 24.33 23.59
N ASP A 384 -2.85 23.04 23.63
CA ASP A 384 -4.04 22.57 24.35
C ASP A 384 -3.98 22.93 25.86
N LEU A 385 -2.81 22.81 26.50
CA LEU A 385 -2.63 23.27 27.89
C LEU A 385 -2.87 24.78 28.02
N GLN A 386 -2.42 25.56 27.04
CA GLN A 386 -2.66 27.00 27.03
C GLN A 386 -4.14 27.33 26.86
N ILE A 387 -4.86 26.63 25.97
CA ILE A 387 -6.31 26.78 25.80
C ILE A 387 -7.03 26.52 27.13
N ARG A 388 -6.74 25.39 27.78
CA ARG A 388 -7.34 25.03 29.07
C ARG A 388 -7.04 26.05 30.16
N SER A 389 -5.81 26.57 30.20
CA SER A 389 -5.43 27.62 31.17
C SER A 389 -6.19 28.93 30.99
N LYS A 390 -6.65 29.20 29.76
CA LYS A 390 -7.40 30.41 29.38
C LYS A 390 -8.92 30.20 29.42
N ALA A 391 -9.44 29.02 29.75
CA ALA A 391 -10.87 28.70 29.65
C ALA A 391 -11.80 29.64 30.46
N ASN A 392 -11.29 30.27 31.52
CA ASN A 392 -12.02 31.28 32.30
C ASN A 392 -12.12 32.65 31.59
N ASP A 393 -11.26 32.92 30.61
CA ASP A 393 -11.27 34.07 29.71
C ASP A 393 -11.59 33.57 28.29
N LEU A 394 -12.88 33.26 28.07
CA LEU A 394 -13.36 32.66 26.83
C LEU A 394 -12.94 33.43 25.56
N PRO A 395 -13.02 34.78 25.49
CA PRO A 395 -12.51 35.51 24.33
C PRO A 395 -11.02 35.27 24.05
N ALA A 396 -10.18 35.27 25.09
CA ALA A 396 -8.74 35.01 24.93
C ALA A 396 -8.46 33.55 24.53
N ALA A 397 -9.23 32.60 25.06
CA ALA A 397 -9.13 31.19 24.68
C ALA A 397 -9.53 30.99 23.21
N ILE A 398 -10.65 31.56 22.76
CA ILE A 398 -11.10 31.46 21.35
C ILE A 398 -10.10 32.09 20.40
N ALA A 399 -9.58 33.28 20.74
CA ALA A 399 -8.59 33.96 19.90
C ALA A 399 -7.28 33.15 19.76
N PHE A 400 -6.87 32.47 20.83
CA PHE A 400 -5.70 31.60 20.81
C PHE A 400 -5.96 30.27 20.09
N ASP A 401 -7.11 29.63 20.35
CA ASP A 401 -7.52 28.38 19.72
C ASP A 401 -7.62 28.55 18.20
N THR A 402 -8.40 29.54 17.74
CA THR A 402 -8.76 29.70 16.33
C THR A 402 -7.79 30.56 15.51
N GLY A 403 -6.75 31.11 16.14
CA GLY A 403 -5.79 32.00 15.50
C GLY A 403 -5.01 31.34 14.36
N THR A 404 -4.63 32.14 13.35
CA THR A 404 -3.86 31.67 12.18
C THR A 404 -2.47 32.31 12.09
N ALA A 405 -2.00 32.94 13.18
CA ALA A 405 -0.71 33.59 13.25
C ALA A 405 0.27 32.73 14.09
N PRO A 406 1.60 32.84 13.90
CA PRO A 406 2.56 32.12 14.72
C PRO A 406 2.30 32.28 16.23
N GLY A 407 2.30 31.17 16.98
CA GLY A 407 2.02 31.13 18.41
C GLY A 407 0.53 31.11 18.76
N THR A 408 -0.31 30.52 17.91
CA THR A 408 -1.73 30.25 18.16
C THR A 408 -2.03 28.80 17.79
N SER A 409 -2.94 28.14 18.51
CA SER A 409 -3.11 26.69 18.42
C SER A 409 -3.42 26.22 16.99
N ASN A 410 -4.40 26.82 16.32
CA ASN A 410 -4.75 26.41 14.96
C ASN A 410 -3.64 26.70 13.94
N TYR A 411 -2.78 27.70 14.14
CA TYR A 411 -1.57 27.86 13.30
C TYR A 411 -0.60 26.70 13.50
N ASP A 412 -0.32 26.33 14.75
CA ASP A 412 0.66 25.30 15.11
C ASP A 412 0.14 23.89 14.77
N PHE A 413 -1.17 23.65 14.93
CA PHE A 413 -1.86 22.49 14.37
C PHE A 413 -1.68 22.40 12.85
N ASN A 414 -1.88 23.50 12.11
CA ASN A 414 -1.66 23.51 10.65
C ASN A 414 -0.20 23.25 10.26
N GLN A 415 0.78 23.62 11.10
CA GLN A 415 2.18 23.24 10.87
C GLN A 415 2.39 21.74 11.08
N PHE A 416 1.79 21.17 12.11
CA PHE A 416 1.81 19.73 12.36
C PHE A 416 1.12 18.95 11.24
N ASP A 417 -0.09 19.34 10.87
CA ASP A 417 -0.88 18.77 9.77
C ASP A 417 -0.09 18.73 8.46
N LYS A 418 0.54 19.86 8.10
CA LYS A 418 1.40 19.95 6.93
C LYS A 418 2.65 19.06 7.02
N ALA A 419 3.27 18.97 8.21
CA ALA A 419 4.44 18.14 8.41
C ALA A 419 4.07 16.65 8.33
N LEU A 420 2.95 16.24 8.91
CA LEU A 420 2.38 14.90 8.79
C LEU A 420 2.05 14.57 7.32
N GLY A 421 1.39 15.49 6.61
CA GLY A 421 1.12 15.37 5.18
C GLY A 421 2.39 15.19 4.35
N SER A 422 3.49 15.85 4.71
CA SER A 422 4.78 15.67 4.03
C SER A 422 5.35 14.26 4.20
N VAL A 423 5.16 13.63 5.37
CA VAL A 423 5.58 12.23 5.60
C VAL A 423 4.68 11.27 4.82
N ILE A 424 3.36 11.53 4.79
CA ILE A 424 2.38 10.79 3.98
C ILE A 424 2.78 10.84 2.50
N ASP A 425 3.12 12.02 1.97
CA ASP A 425 3.50 12.21 0.56
C ASP A 425 4.78 11.44 0.20
N ILE A 426 5.79 11.42 1.09
CA ILE A 426 7.02 10.65 0.87
C ILE A 426 6.72 9.15 0.77
N ASN A 427 5.91 8.63 1.70
CA ASN A 427 5.50 7.22 1.72
C ASN A 427 4.62 6.86 0.51
N GLN A 428 3.70 7.75 0.13
CA GLN A 428 2.86 7.56 -1.06
C GLN A 428 3.71 7.51 -2.33
N HIS A 429 4.66 8.44 -2.49
CA HIS A 429 5.57 8.43 -3.63
C HIS A 429 6.44 7.18 -3.67
N ALA A 430 6.93 6.71 -2.52
CA ALA A 430 7.71 5.48 -2.45
C ALA A 430 6.88 4.24 -2.82
N PHE A 431 5.62 4.17 -2.36
CA PHE A 431 4.67 3.14 -2.74
C PHE A 431 4.43 3.13 -4.26
N ASP A 432 4.04 4.28 -4.82
CA ASP A 432 3.72 4.41 -6.25
C ASP A 432 4.94 4.09 -7.13
N ALA A 433 6.13 4.56 -6.72
CA ALA A 433 7.38 4.26 -7.41
C ALA A 433 7.68 2.75 -7.36
N ALA A 434 7.56 2.10 -6.21
CA ALA A 434 7.83 0.67 -6.06
C ALA A 434 6.86 -0.20 -6.90
N ILE A 435 5.59 0.21 -7.04
CA ILE A 435 4.62 -0.43 -7.93
C ILE A 435 5.06 -0.25 -9.40
N ALA A 436 5.29 0.99 -9.85
CA ALA A 436 5.65 1.28 -11.23
C ALA A 436 6.94 0.57 -11.67
N ASP A 437 7.96 0.63 -10.82
CA ASP A 437 9.23 -0.07 -10.99
C ASP A 437 9.03 -1.59 -11.13
N SER A 438 8.15 -2.18 -10.33
CA SER A 438 7.86 -3.61 -10.40
C SER A 438 7.13 -4.00 -11.69
N GLU A 439 6.24 -3.14 -12.19
CA GLU A 439 5.58 -3.36 -13.48
C GLU A 439 6.55 -3.27 -14.65
N ASP A 440 7.47 -2.30 -14.62
CA ASP A 440 8.49 -2.09 -15.65
C ASP A 440 9.50 -3.24 -15.69
N ASP A 441 9.95 -3.74 -14.54
CA ASP A 441 10.82 -4.91 -14.43
C ASP A 441 10.21 -6.14 -15.09
N LEU A 442 8.88 -6.30 -15.01
CA LEU A 442 8.16 -7.42 -15.60
C LEU A 442 7.74 -7.16 -17.05
N GLY A 443 7.70 -5.90 -17.50
CA GLY A 443 7.20 -5.49 -18.81
C GLY A 443 7.83 -6.27 -19.97
N GLY A 444 9.16 -6.31 -20.04
CA GLY A 444 9.88 -7.09 -21.06
C GLY A 444 9.61 -8.59 -21.00
N TRP A 445 9.41 -9.13 -19.79
CA TRP A 445 9.16 -10.55 -19.51
C TRP A 445 7.73 -10.98 -19.84
N THR A 446 6.76 -10.07 -19.82
CA THR A 446 5.38 -10.35 -20.27
C THR A 446 5.24 -10.45 -21.79
N ALA A 447 6.18 -9.87 -22.52
CA ALA A 447 6.11 -9.68 -23.96
C ALA A 447 7.32 -10.31 -24.67
N TRP A 448 8.24 -9.50 -25.18
CA TRP A 448 9.17 -9.93 -26.23
C TRP A 448 10.36 -10.76 -25.73
N LEU A 449 10.78 -10.66 -24.46
CA LEU A 449 11.99 -11.35 -23.97
C LEU A 449 11.85 -12.89 -24.05
N PRO A 450 10.81 -13.54 -23.48
CA PRO A 450 10.72 -15.00 -23.52
C PRO A 450 10.47 -15.53 -24.92
N TYR A 451 9.59 -14.88 -25.69
CA TYR A 451 9.24 -15.31 -27.05
C TYR A 451 10.41 -15.10 -28.02
N GLY A 452 11.11 -13.98 -27.92
CA GLY A 452 12.30 -13.68 -28.72
C GLY A 452 13.43 -14.66 -28.44
N ALA A 453 13.69 -14.96 -27.17
CA ALA A 453 14.68 -15.96 -26.78
C ALA A 453 14.32 -17.36 -27.30
N ALA A 454 13.06 -17.79 -27.17
CA ALA A 454 12.60 -19.08 -27.68
C ALA A 454 12.72 -19.18 -29.21
N ALA A 455 12.34 -18.12 -29.94
CA ALA A 455 12.48 -18.06 -31.39
C ALA A 455 13.96 -18.14 -31.81
N LEU A 456 14.84 -17.41 -31.13
CA LEU A 456 16.28 -17.44 -31.42
C LEU A 456 16.90 -18.80 -31.11
N VAL A 457 16.52 -19.45 -30.00
CA VAL A 457 16.93 -20.82 -29.68
C VAL A 457 16.45 -21.79 -30.76
N ALA A 458 15.22 -21.65 -31.27
CA ALA A 458 14.72 -22.48 -32.35
C ALA A 458 15.56 -22.33 -33.63
N VAL A 459 15.87 -21.09 -34.03
CA VAL A 459 16.72 -20.80 -35.20
C VAL A 459 18.12 -21.39 -35.01
N LEU A 460 18.75 -21.19 -33.86
CA LEU A 460 20.09 -21.70 -33.56
C LEU A 460 20.15 -23.23 -33.49
N ALA A 461 19.12 -23.87 -32.94
CA ALA A 461 19.02 -25.33 -32.92
C ALA A 461 18.92 -25.89 -34.34
N LEU A 462 18.09 -25.28 -35.20
CA LEU A 462 17.96 -25.69 -36.61
C LEU A 462 19.27 -25.47 -37.39
N LEU A 463 19.89 -24.30 -37.25
CA LEU A 463 21.16 -23.97 -37.91
C LEU A 463 22.30 -24.88 -37.45
N GLY A 464 22.34 -25.24 -36.17
CA GLY A 464 23.36 -26.12 -35.60
C GLY A 464 23.33 -27.54 -36.19
N ILE A 465 22.19 -27.98 -36.75
CA ILE A 465 21.96 -29.38 -37.14
C ILE A 465 21.80 -29.52 -38.66
N ARG A 466 21.42 -28.44 -39.36
CA ARG A 466 21.26 -28.38 -40.83
C ARG A 466 22.46 -28.94 -41.62
N PRO A 467 23.73 -28.61 -41.33
CA PRO A 467 24.86 -29.15 -42.08
C PRO A 467 24.96 -30.67 -41.98
N ARG A 468 24.51 -31.26 -40.87
CA ARG A 468 24.60 -32.71 -40.62
C ARG A 468 23.42 -33.47 -41.21
N LEU A 469 22.23 -32.90 -41.19
CA LEU A 469 21.09 -33.48 -41.90
C LEU A 469 21.27 -33.47 -43.42
N ALA A 470 22.09 -32.55 -43.95
CA ALA A 470 22.47 -32.51 -45.36
C ALA A 470 23.46 -33.62 -45.75
N GLU A 471 24.24 -34.18 -44.81
CA GLU A 471 25.16 -35.31 -45.07
C GLU A 471 24.42 -36.66 -45.23
N TYR A 472 23.14 -36.73 -44.85
CA TYR A 472 22.29 -37.94 -44.96
C TYR A 472 21.24 -37.85 -46.08
N ARG A 473 21.29 -36.79 -46.89
CA ARG A 473 20.54 -36.66 -48.14
C ARG A 473 21.43 -37.08 -49.29
#